data_AF-A0A947SQQ0-F1
#
_entry.id   AF-A0A947SQQ0-F1
#
_cell.length_a   1.000
_cell.length_b   1.000
_cell.length_c   1.000
_cell.angle_alpha   90.00
_cell.angle_beta   90.00
_cell.angle_gamma   90.00
#
_symmetry.space_group_name_H-M   'P 1'
#
loop_
_entity.id
_entity.type
_entity.pdbx_description
1 polymer ?
#
loop_
_entity_poly.entity_id
_entity_poly.type
_entity_poly.pdbx_seq_one_letter_code
_entity_poly.pdbx_strand_id
1 'polypeptide(L)'
;MESSKKHLNLLKSNFFSFLPLGSIKPLGWLKKQLQIQANGLTGHIDEFWEDLGPNNKWLGGNKEGWERGPYYADGLIPLAYLLDDNNLKNKAKIWVDAFLNNQNKEGWIGPVKAEQGRYQQYDPWPIFVVLKVLTQYYEVSSDGRVIEVMTN
;
A
#
# COMPACT_ATOMS: atom_id res chain seq x y z
N MET A 1 -29.59 36.10 -24.13
CA MET A 1 -29.57 34.71 -24.62
C MET A 1 -29.01 33.86 -23.51
N GLU A 2 -29.92 33.44 -22.64
CA GLU A 2 -29.71 32.57 -21.51
C GLU A 2 -29.98 31.14 -22.02
N SER A 3 -29.05 30.21 -21.79
CA SER A 3 -29.25 28.75 -21.78
C SER A 3 -27.95 28.08 -22.23
N SER A 4 -27.17 27.61 -21.26
CA SER A 4 -26.56 26.27 -21.28
C SER A 4 -25.51 26.21 -20.19
N LYS A 5 -25.86 25.57 -19.07
CA LYS A 5 -25.00 24.73 -18.22
C LYS A 5 -25.82 24.23 -17.03
N LYS A 6 -26.90 23.51 -17.32
CA LYS A 6 -27.71 22.79 -16.33
C LYS A 6 -27.35 21.30 -16.38
N HIS A 7 -26.06 21.00 -16.29
CA HIS A 7 -25.55 19.63 -16.23
C HIS A 7 -24.41 19.57 -15.21
N LEU A 8 -24.69 19.58 -13.92
CA LEU A 8 -23.72 19.20 -12.89
C LEU A 8 -24.49 18.83 -11.62
N ASN A 9 -25.05 17.62 -11.62
CA ASN A 9 -25.29 16.75 -10.46
C ASN A 9 -26.01 15.47 -10.95
N LEU A 10 -25.35 14.73 -11.84
CA LEU A 10 -25.85 13.44 -12.36
C LEU A 10 -25.50 12.26 -11.45
N LEU A 11 -24.66 12.47 -10.43
CA LEU A 11 -24.29 11.42 -9.48
C LEU A 11 -25.19 11.50 -8.26
N LYS A 12 -25.96 10.44 -8.04
CA LYS A 12 -26.72 10.25 -6.81
C LYS A 12 -25.74 10.10 -5.65
N SER A 13 -26.03 10.73 -4.51
CA SER A 13 -25.24 10.51 -3.30
C SER A 13 -25.22 9.02 -2.94
N ASN A 14 -24.05 8.52 -2.55
CA ASN A 14 -23.90 7.14 -2.13
C ASN A 14 -24.73 6.92 -0.86
N PHE A 15 -25.56 5.87 -0.86
CA PHE A 15 -26.33 5.50 0.32
C PHE A 15 -25.46 4.82 1.40
N PHE A 16 -24.36 4.19 0.98
CA PHE A 16 -23.40 3.54 1.85
C PHE A 16 -22.02 4.19 1.70
N SER A 17 -21.26 4.21 2.78
CA SER A 17 -19.87 4.66 2.80
C SER A 17 -18.98 3.52 3.29
N PHE A 18 -17.76 3.45 2.77
CA PHE A 18 -16.74 2.56 3.31
C PHE A 18 -16.37 3.01 4.71
N LEU A 19 -16.13 2.05 5.60
CA LEU A 19 -15.56 2.32 6.91
C LEU A 19 -14.03 2.34 6.76
N PRO A 20 -13.34 3.38 7.24
CA PRO A 20 -11.88 3.43 7.18
C PRO A 20 -11.25 2.22 7.88
N LEU A 21 -10.10 1.77 7.38
CA LEU A 21 -9.31 0.75 8.04
C LEU A 21 -9.08 1.11 9.52
N GLY A 22 -9.21 0.10 10.39
CA GLY A 22 -9.09 0.26 11.84
C GLY A 22 -10.36 0.72 12.57
N SER A 23 -11.41 1.18 11.86
CA SER A 23 -12.71 1.52 12.46
C SER A 23 -13.43 0.31 13.05
N ILE A 24 -13.13 -0.88 12.53
CA ILE A 24 -13.60 -2.16 13.07
C ILE A 24 -12.38 -2.94 13.55
N LYS A 25 -12.50 -3.56 14.73
CA LYS A 25 -11.46 -4.42 15.29
C LYS A 25 -11.91 -5.89 15.30
N PRO A 26 -11.04 -6.82 14.89
CA PRO A 26 -11.35 -8.24 14.89
C PRO A 26 -11.40 -8.76 16.34
N LEU A 27 -12.35 -9.66 16.62
CA LEU A 27 -12.47 -10.37 17.89
C LEU A 27 -12.59 -11.88 17.64
N GLY A 28 -12.54 -12.66 18.73
CA GLY A 28 -12.80 -14.10 18.69
C GLY A 28 -11.94 -14.87 17.69
N TRP A 29 -12.59 -15.68 16.85
CA TRP A 29 -11.92 -16.53 15.87
C TRP A 29 -11.11 -15.72 14.83
N LEU A 30 -11.67 -14.63 14.31
CA LEU A 30 -10.98 -13.81 13.29
C LEU A 30 -9.69 -13.18 13.84
N LYS A 31 -9.74 -12.65 15.08
CA LYS A 31 -8.53 -12.12 15.74
C LYS A 31 -7.45 -13.19 15.86
N LYS A 32 -7.83 -14.43 16.20
CA LYS A 32 -6.89 -15.55 16.29
C LYS A 32 -6.28 -15.90 14.92
N GLN A 33 -7.06 -15.88 13.83
CA GLN A 33 -6.52 -16.13 12.49
C GLN A 33 -5.50 -15.06 12.08
N LEU A 34 -5.79 -13.80 12.36
CA LEU A 34 -4.85 -12.71 12.10
C LEU A 34 -3.57 -12.86 12.94
N GLN A 35 -3.69 -13.24 14.22
CA GLN A 35 -2.52 -13.51 15.06
C GLN A 35 -1.68 -14.69 14.55
N ILE A 36 -2.31 -15.75 14.02
CA ILE A 36 -1.59 -16.86 13.38
C ILE A 36 -0.84 -16.37 12.14
N GLN A 37 -1.47 -15.54 11.30
CA GLN A 37 -0.83 -14.96 10.13
C GLN A 37 0.34 -14.03 10.51
N ALA A 38 0.16 -13.20 11.54
CA ALA A 38 1.18 -12.33 12.10
C ALA A 38 2.38 -13.10 12.64
N ASN A 39 2.15 -14.19 13.37
CA ASN A 39 3.22 -15.05 13.89
C ASN A 39 3.79 -16.02 12.84
N GLY A 40 3.26 -16.00 11.61
CA GLY A 40 3.64 -16.87 10.51
C GLY A 40 4.35 -16.10 9.40
N LEU A 41 4.04 -16.45 8.15
CA LEU A 41 4.73 -15.87 6.99
C LEU A 41 4.66 -14.34 6.96
N THR A 42 3.51 -13.70 7.18
CA THR A 42 3.44 -12.24 7.01
C THR A 42 4.35 -11.49 8.00
N GLY A 43 4.53 -11.97 9.23
CA GLY A 43 5.42 -11.32 10.19
C GLY A 43 6.91 -11.62 10.01
N HIS A 44 7.25 -12.71 9.31
CA HIS A 44 8.62 -13.24 9.30
C HIS A 44 9.21 -13.50 7.91
N ILE A 45 8.45 -13.36 6.82
CA ILE A 45 8.91 -13.72 5.47
C ILE A 45 10.10 -12.89 4.99
N ASP A 46 10.22 -11.65 5.45
CA ASP A 46 11.34 -10.74 5.20
C ASP A 46 12.67 -11.20 5.85
N GLU A 47 12.59 -12.08 6.84
CA GLU A 47 13.77 -12.57 7.58
C GLU A 47 14.56 -13.63 6.80
N PHE A 48 13.94 -14.27 5.81
CA PHE A 48 14.56 -15.38 5.07
C PHE A 48 14.31 -15.37 3.57
N TRP A 49 13.30 -14.64 3.07
CA TRP A 49 13.07 -14.53 1.62
C TRP A 49 13.64 -13.23 1.08
N GLU A 50 14.70 -13.34 0.27
CA GLU A 50 15.43 -12.20 -0.27
C GLU A 50 14.54 -11.21 -1.04
N ASP A 51 13.52 -11.72 -1.76
CA ASP A 51 12.56 -10.91 -2.50
C ASP A 51 11.75 -9.95 -1.62
N LEU A 52 11.62 -10.19 -0.31
CA LEU A 52 10.93 -9.29 0.62
C LEU A 52 11.87 -8.75 1.71
N GLY A 53 13.15 -9.06 1.60
CA GLY A 53 14.18 -8.56 2.50
C GLY A 53 14.68 -7.15 2.15
N PRO A 54 15.69 -6.65 2.85
CA PRO A 54 16.21 -5.28 2.69
C PRO A 54 16.79 -4.98 1.31
N ASN A 55 17.14 -6.00 0.53
CA ASN A 55 17.68 -5.84 -0.83
C ASN A 55 16.59 -5.75 -1.91
N ASN A 56 15.30 -5.73 -1.56
CA ASN A 56 14.24 -5.48 -2.53
C ASN A 56 14.40 -4.08 -3.15
N LYS A 57 14.21 -3.97 -4.47
CA LYS A 57 14.38 -2.75 -5.24
C LYS A 57 13.42 -1.62 -4.88
N TRP A 58 12.22 -1.93 -4.38
CA TRP A 58 11.31 -0.93 -3.79
C TRP A 58 11.91 -0.25 -2.57
N LEU A 59 12.80 -0.94 -1.84
CA LEU A 59 13.52 -0.44 -0.67
C LEU A 59 14.91 0.12 -1.04
N GLY A 60 15.22 0.28 -2.33
CA GLY A 60 16.50 0.80 -2.82
C GLY A 60 17.56 -0.27 -3.12
N GLY A 61 17.23 -1.56 -2.99
CA GLY A 61 18.12 -2.65 -3.34
C GLY A 61 18.12 -3.00 -4.84
N ASN A 62 18.57 -4.20 -5.16
CA ASN A 62 18.70 -4.69 -6.55
C ASN A 62 18.01 -6.02 -6.83
N LYS A 63 17.29 -6.57 -5.83
CA LYS A 63 16.47 -7.79 -5.88
C LYS A 63 15.02 -7.46 -6.17
N GLU A 64 14.19 -8.38 -6.67
CA GLU A 64 12.77 -8.18 -6.99
C GLU A 64 12.42 -6.72 -7.42
N GLY A 65 11.26 -6.14 -7.12
CA GLY A 65 10.91 -4.81 -7.63
C GLY A 65 9.84 -4.78 -8.70
N TRP A 66 9.11 -5.88 -8.89
CA TRP A 66 7.83 -5.85 -9.58
C TRP A 66 6.70 -5.78 -8.55
N GLU A 67 6.02 -6.88 -8.24
CA GLU A 67 4.77 -6.85 -7.48
C GLU A 67 4.86 -7.46 -6.07
N ARG A 68 5.91 -8.22 -5.74
CA ARG A 68 5.93 -8.98 -4.47
C ARG A 68 5.99 -8.04 -3.27
N GLY A 69 6.86 -7.03 -3.31
CA GLY A 69 6.94 -5.99 -2.28
C GLY A 69 5.60 -5.27 -2.05
N PRO A 70 4.97 -4.70 -3.09
CA PRO A 70 3.65 -4.08 -2.98
C PRO A 70 2.56 -5.00 -2.42
N TYR A 71 2.48 -6.27 -2.85
CA TYR A 71 1.50 -7.21 -2.29
C TYR A 71 1.77 -7.56 -0.83
N TYR A 72 3.04 -7.70 -0.46
CA TYR A 72 3.41 -7.92 0.93
C TYR A 72 2.95 -6.75 1.80
N ALA A 73 3.21 -5.51 1.38
CA ALA A 73 2.76 -4.31 2.08
C ALA A 73 1.23 -4.21 2.15
N ASP A 74 0.52 -4.56 1.07
CA ASP A 74 -0.96 -4.58 1.00
C ASP A 74 -1.59 -5.52 2.03
N GLY A 75 -0.97 -6.67 2.32
CA GLY A 75 -1.40 -7.55 3.40
C GLY A 75 -0.91 -7.12 4.79
N LEU A 76 0.32 -6.61 4.87
CA LEU A 76 0.99 -6.27 6.13
C LEU A 76 0.33 -5.08 6.84
N ILE A 77 -0.03 -4.02 6.12
CA ILE A 77 -0.65 -2.82 6.70
C ILE A 77 -1.94 -3.14 7.46
N PRO A 78 -2.99 -3.70 6.82
CA PRO A 78 -4.23 -3.99 7.54
C PRO A 78 -3.99 -4.96 8.69
N LEU A 79 -3.12 -5.95 8.53
CA LEU A 79 -2.78 -6.89 9.62
C LEU A 79 -2.19 -6.15 10.84
N ALA A 80 -1.19 -5.29 10.62
CA ALA A 80 -0.51 -4.54 11.67
C ALA A 80 -1.49 -3.64 12.46
N TYR A 81 -2.35 -2.90 11.75
CA TYR A 81 -3.26 -1.94 12.36
C TYR A 81 -4.52 -2.58 12.94
N LEU A 82 -5.02 -3.69 12.39
CA LEU A 82 -6.15 -4.43 12.97
C LEU A 82 -5.77 -5.14 14.27
N LEU A 83 -4.54 -5.66 14.35
CA LEU A 83 -4.01 -6.29 15.57
C LEU A 83 -3.44 -5.29 16.58
N ASP A 84 -3.22 -4.05 16.18
CA ASP A 84 -2.52 -3.03 16.96
C ASP A 84 -1.08 -3.45 17.34
N ASP A 85 -0.39 -4.13 16.42
CA ASP A 85 0.94 -4.68 16.65
C ASP A 85 2.05 -3.70 16.24
N ASN A 86 2.83 -3.22 17.21
CA ASN A 86 3.88 -2.23 16.96
C ASN A 86 5.05 -2.78 16.13
N ASN A 87 5.38 -4.07 16.24
CA ASN A 87 6.46 -4.65 15.44
C ASN A 87 6.05 -4.70 13.97
N LEU A 88 4.82 -5.15 13.68
CA LEU A 88 4.29 -5.16 12.32
C LEU A 88 4.09 -3.75 11.76
N LYS A 89 3.66 -2.77 12.58
CA LYS A 89 3.57 -1.37 12.16
C LYS A 89 4.94 -0.81 11.77
N ASN A 90 5.99 -1.14 12.51
CA ASN A 90 7.35 -0.74 12.17
C ASN A 90 7.80 -1.35 10.83
N LYS A 91 7.52 -2.65 10.60
CA LYS A 91 7.79 -3.30 9.30
C LYS A 91 7.01 -2.62 8.17
N ALA A 92 5.72 -2.36 8.38
CA ALA A 92 4.86 -1.67 7.40
C ALA A 92 5.38 -0.27 7.07
N LYS A 93 5.84 0.47 8.07
CA LYS A 93 6.37 1.84 7.91
C LYS A 93 7.58 1.89 6.99
N ILE A 94 8.45 0.88 7.01
CA ILE A 94 9.61 0.79 6.10
C ILE A 94 9.14 0.81 4.63
N TRP A 95 8.14 0.00 4.30
CA TRP A 95 7.58 -0.07 2.94
C TRP A 95 6.87 1.22 2.56
N VAL A 96 6.03 1.76 3.45
CA VAL A 96 5.29 3.01 3.19
C VAL A 96 6.24 4.18 2.97
N ASP A 97 7.24 4.36 3.84
CA ASP A 97 8.21 5.45 3.68
C ASP A 97 9.01 5.27 2.39
N ALA A 98 9.34 4.04 1.99
CA ALA A 98 9.99 3.78 0.70
C ALA A 98 9.08 4.17 -0.48
N PHE A 99 7.79 3.87 -0.45
CA PHE A 99 6.85 4.28 -1.50
C PHE A 99 6.69 5.80 -1.57
N LEU A 100 6.61 6.48 -0.43
CA LEU A 100 6.45 7.92 -0.36
C LEU A 100 7.71 8.67 -0.81
N ASN A 101 8.90 8.16 -0.49
CA ASN A 101 10.16 8.85 -0.75
C ASN A 101 10.76 8.55 -2.13
N ASN A 102 10.28 7.51 -2.82
CA ASN A 102 10.82 7.08 -4.13
C ASN A 102 9.96 7.57 -5.31
N GLN A 103 9.37 8.76 -5.23
CA GLN A 103 8.75 9.41 -6.40
C GLN A 103 9.81 10.22 -7.17
N ASN A 104 9.91 10.02 -8.49
CA ASN A 104 10.82 10.79 -9.33
C ASN A 104 10.23 12.16 -9.71
N LYS A 105 11.03 13.00 -10.39
CA LYS A 105 10.63 14.35 -10.80
C LYS A 105 9.49 14.39 -11.81
N GLU A 106 9.19 13.27 -12.48
CA GLU A 106 8.07 13.09 -13.39
C GLU A 106 6.82 12.49 -12.71
N GLY A 107 6.85 12.27 -11.39
CA GLY A 107 5.72 11.72 -10.62
C GLY A 107 5.66 10.19 -10.57
N TRP A 108 6.58 9.47 -11.22
CA TRP A 108 6.65 8.01 -11.18
C TRP A 108 7.11 7.51 -9.81
N ILE A 109 6.40 6.54 -9.25
CA ILE A 109 6.68 5.98 -7.92
C ILE A 109 7.49 4.68 -8.05
N GLY A 110 8.61 4.59 -7.35
CA GLY A 110 9.39 3.37 -7.21
C GLY A 110 10.19 2.96 -8.46
N PRO A 111 10.52 1.66 -8.61
CA PRO A 111 11.40 1.20 -9.67
C PRO A 111 10.82 1.44 -11.07
N VAL A 112 11.61 2.02 -11.97
CA VAL A 112 11.24 2.19 -13.40
C VAL A 112 11.23 0.85 -14.13
N LYS A 113 12.06 -0.10 -13.70
CA LYS A 113 12.13 -1.45 -14.26
C LYS A 113 12.33 -2.43 -13.12
N ALA A 114 11.61 -3.53 -13.12
CA ALA A 114 11.91 -4.68 -12.26
C ALA A 114 13.31 -5.27 -12.57
N GLU A 115 13.70 -6.33 -11.87
CA GLU A 115 14.90 -7.11 -12.23
C GLU A 115 14.88 -7.60 -13.68
N GLN A 116 16.06 -8.01 -14.17
CA GLN A 116 16.24 -8.46 -15.55
C GLN A 116 15.23 -9.56 -15.92
N GLY A 117 14.49 -9.38 -17.01
CA GLY A 117 13.49 -10.35 -17.44
C GLY A 117 12.33 -9.73 -18.22
N ARG A 118 11.16 -10.36 -18.05
CA ARG A 118 9.95 -10.28 -18.89
C ARG A 118 9.15 -8.97 -18.81
N TYR A 119 9.43 -8.10 -17.84
CA TYR A 119 8.60 -6.92 -17.58
C TYR A 119 9.11 -5.69 -18.30
N GLN A 120 8.18 -4.90 -18.82
CA GLN A 120 8.49 -3.66 -19.51
C GLN A 120 8.94 -2.58 -18.51
N GLN A 121 9.68 -1.60 -19.00
CA GLN A 121 9.91 -0.37 -18.24
C GLN A 121 8.57 0.35 -18.07
N TYR A 122 8.40 1.04 -16.94
CA TYR A 122 7.19 1.78 -16.62
C TYR A 122 5.92 0.92 -16.66
N ASP A 123 6.01 -0.33 -16.20
CA ASP A 123 4.83 -1.18 -16.00
C ASP A 123 3.99 -0.61 -14.84
N PRO A 124 2.76 -0.13 -15.08
CA PRO A 124 1.95 0.54 -14.07
C PRO A 124 1.33 -0.43 -13.06
N TRP A 125 1.39 -1.74 -13.30
CA TRP A 125 0.69 -2.71 -12.46
C TRP A 125 1.07 -2.62 -10.98
N PRO A 126 2.35 -2.64 -10.58
CA PRO A 126 2.73 -2.50 -9.18
C PRO A 126 2.33 -1.15 -8.57
N ILE A 127 2.25 -0.09 -9.38
CA ILE A 127 1.85 1.25 -8.93
C ILE A 127 0.41 1.23 -8.43
N PHE A 128 -0.51 0.54 -9.12
CA PHE A 128 -1.89 0.41 -8.64
C PHE A 128 -1.97 -0.28 -7.27
N VAL A 129 -1.11 -1.28 -7.02
CA VAL A 129 -1.02 -1.92 -5.71
C VAL A 129 -0.47 -0.94 -4.68
N VAL A 130 0.59 -0.18 -4.99
CA VAL A 130 1.13 0.86 -4.10
C VAL A 130 0.08 1.93 -3.76
N LEU A 131 -0.70 2.42 -4.73
CA LEU A 131 -1.77 3.39 -4.48
C LEU A 131 -2.83 2.84 -3.51
N LYS A 132 -3.17 1.56 -3.62
CA LYS A 132 -4.05 0.88 -2.66
C LYS A 132 -3.42 0.80 -1.26
N VAL A 133 -2.14 0.47 -1.17
CA VAL A 133 -1.38 0.45 0.10
C VAL A 133 -1.40 1.83 0.75
N LEU A 134 -1.08 2.88 0.00
CA LEU A 134 -1.05 4.26 0.49
C LEU A 134 -2.44 4.74 0.93
N THR A 135 -3.50 4.38 0.20
CA THR A 135 -4.88 4.67 0.60
C THR A 135 -5.21 4.06 1.96
N GLN A 136 -4.91 2.77 2.16
CA GLN A 136 -5.13 2.09 3.45
C GLN A 136 -4.28 2.70 4.57
N TYR A 137 -3.03 3.07 4.28
CA TYR A 137 -2.17 3.73 5.26
C TYR A 137 -2.71 5.11 5.66
N TYR A 138 -3.20 5.89 4.70
CA TYR A 138 -3.80 7.19 4.99
C TYR A 138 -5.03 7.07 5.89
N GLU A 139 -5.88 6.05 5.68
CA GLU A 139 -7.06 5.81 6.54
C GLU A 139 -6.69 5.61 8.03
N VAL A 140 -5.55 4.99 8.32
CA VAL A 140 -5.11 4.70 9.71
C VAL A 140 -4.15 5.72 10.30
N SER A 141 -3.52 6.56 9.48
CA SER A 141 -2.46 7.49 9.91
C SER A 141 -2.78 8.96 9.69
N SER A 142 -3.66 9.28 8.72
CA SER A 142 -3.87 10.63 8.20
C SER A 142 -2.58 11.33 7.74
N ASP A 143 -1.57 10.57 7.29
CA ASP A 143 -0.29 11.10 6.84
C ASP A 143 -0.45 11.88 5.52
N GLY A 144 -0.34 13.22 5.59
CA GLY A 144 -0.56 14.12 4.45
C GLY A 144 0.36 13.86 3.25
N ARG A 145 1.54 13.27 3.47
CA ARG A 145 2.49 12.91 2.39
C ARG A 145 1.86 11.95 1.37
N VAL A 146 0.90 11.14 1.80
CA VAL A 146 0.17 10.23 0.89
C VAL A 146 -0.58 11.03 -0.18
N ILE A 147 -1.29 12.08 0.22
CA ILE A 147 -2.07 12.90 -0.73
C ILE A 147 -1.12 13.63 -1.68
N GLU A 148 -0.03 14.17 -1.17
CA GLU A 148 1.00 14.84 -1.98
C GLU A 148 1.53 13.91 -3.08
N VAL A 149 1.96 12.69 -2.72
CA VAL A 149 2.49 11.71 -3.68
C VAL A 149 1.43 11.25 -4.69
N MET A 150 0.18 11.05 -4.27
CA MET A 150 -0.89 10.56 -5.14
C MET A 150 -1.49 11.62 -6.07
N THR A 151 -1.16 12.90 -5.88
CA THR A 151 -1.73 14.02 -6.66
C THR A 151 -0.70 14.79 -7.49
N ASN A 152 0.57 14.39 -7.43
CA ASN A 152 1.68 14.98 -8.18
C ASN A 152 1.68 14.59 -9.67
#